data_AF-A0A6I2FDD2-F1
#
_entry.id   AF-A0A6I2FDD2-F1
#
_cell.length_a   1.000
_cell.length_b   1.000
_cell.length_c   1.000
_cell.angle_alpha   90.00
_cell.angle_beta   90.00
_cell.angle_gamma   90.00
#
_symmetry.space_group_name_H-M   'P 1'
#
loop_
_entity.id
_entity.type
_entity.pdbx_description
1 polymer ?
#
loop_
_entity_poly.entity_id
_entity_poly.type
_entity_poly.pdbx_seq_one_letter_code
_entity_poly.pdbx_strand_id
1 'polypeptide(L)'
;MSPAVKRLRTAAWTAAVCLTLFGIASMLTGAFIDGFGGGMLQGAGLTFTVIGVVSMTARAGWLRRSADGGRDDRGWWLPSRDDR
;
A
#
# COMPACT_ATOMS: atom_id res chain seq x y z
N MET A 1 7.52 11.54 19.19
CA MET A 1 6.48 10.64 18.64
C MET A 1 6.10 9.62 19.72
N SER A 2 4.85 9.66 20.20
CA SER A 2 4.36 8.84 21.33
C SER A 2 4.47 7.33 21.04
N PRO A 3 4.77 6.48 22.05
CA PRO A 3 4.86 5.02 21.88
C PRO A 3 3.57 4.38 21.34
N ALA A 4 2.40 4.98 21.61
CA ALA A 4 1.11 4.53 21.08
C ALA A 4 1.05 4.65 19.54
N VAL A 5 1.58 5.75 19.00
CA VAL A 5 1.56 6.03 17.54
C VAL A 5 2.49 5.07 16.79
N LYS A 6 3.62 4.69 17.39
CA LYS A 6 4.52 3.68 16.79
C LYS A 6 3.83 2.32 16.68
N ARG A 7 3.14 1.86 17.74
CA ARG A 7 2.41 0.57 17.76
C ARG A 7 1.26 0.52 16.75
N LEU A 8 0.51 1.61 16.62
CA LEU A 8 -0.59 1.69 15.66
C LEU A 8 -0.08 1.61 14.21
N ARG A 9 1.07 2.24 13.92
CA ARG A 9 1.69 2.19 12.60
C ARG A 9 2.21 0.80 12.27
N THR A 10 2.91 0.12 13.18
CA THR A 10 3.34 -1.27 12.94
C THR A 10 2.16 -2.20 12.74
N ALA A 11 1.10 -2.08 13.56
CA ALA A 11 -0.13 -2.87 13.39
C ALA A 11 -0.80 -2.64 12.03
N ALA A 12 -0.82 -1.40 11.53
CA ALA A 12 -1.39 -1.09 10.23
C ALA A 12 -0.54 -1.63 9.06
N TRP A 13 0.78 -1.67 9.21
CA TRP A 13 1.69 -2.28 8.24
C TRP A 13 1.55 -3.80 8.21
N THR A 14 1.53 -4.45 9.38
CA THR A 14 1.32 -5.90 9.45
C THR A 14 -0.05 -6.29 8.89
N ALA A 15 -1.10 -5.51 9.17
CA ALA A 15 -2.42 -5.76 8.58
C ALA A 15 -2.40 -5.69 7.05
N ALA A 16 -1.73 -4.70 6.45
CA ALA A 16 -1.62 -4.57 4.99
C ALA A 16 -0.86 -5.75 4.37
N VAL A 17 0.22 -6.21 5.01
CA VAL A 17 0.98 -7.39 4.57
C VAL A 17 0.14 -8.66 4.68
N CYS A 18 -0.52 -8.88 5.81
CA CYS A 18 -1.40 -10.04 6.00
C CYS A 18 -2.53 -10.08 4.98
N LEU A 19 -3.15 -8.94 4.67
CA LEU A 19 -4.21 -8.85 3.67
C LEU A 19 -3.71 -9.20 2.27
N THR A 20 -2.49 -8.75 1.94
CA THR A 20 -1.85 -9.06 0.65
C THR A 20 -1.55 -10.55 0.54
N LEU A 21 -0.95 -11.15 1.58
CA LEU A 21 -0.65 -12.59 1.61
C LEU A 21 -1.92 -13.44 1.55
N PHE A 22 -2.98 -13.03 2.24
CA PHE A 22 -4.28 -13.70 2.20
C PHE A 22 -4.90 -13.65 0.80
N GLY A 23 -4.80 -12.51 0.11
CA GLY A 23 -5.23 -12.38 -1.28
C GLY A 23 -4.50 -13.34 -2.21
N ILE A 24 -3.16 -13.39 -2.12
CA ILE A 24 -2.32 -14.31 -2.90
C ILE A 24 -2.68 -15.77 -2.60
N ALA A 25 -2.83 -16.15 -1.33
CA ALA A 25 -3.20 -17.50 -0.93
C ALA A 25 -4.59 -17.89 -1.48
N SER A 26 -5.55 -16.96 -1.46
CA SER A 26 -6.88 -17.17 -2.03
C SER A 26 -6.84 -17.36 -3.54
N MET A 27 -5.98 -16.62 -4.26
CA MET A 27 -5.77 -16.82 -5.69
C MET A 27 -5.16 -18.18 -6.02
N LEU A 28 -4.13 -18.58 -5.27
CA LEU A 28 -3.51 -19.90 -5.42
C LEU A 28 -4.52 -21.02 -5.15
N THR A 29 -5.33 -20.88 -4.11
CA THR A 29 -6.39 -21.85 -3.78
C THR A 29 -7.44 -21.91 -4.89
N GLY A 30 -7.88 -20.75 -5.39
CA GLY A 30 -8.84 -20.67 -6.49
C GLY A 30 -8.30 -21.21 -7.82
N ALA A 31 -6.98 -21.35 -7.99
CA ALA A 31 -6.38 -22.00 -9.16
C ALA A 31 -6.54 -23.53 -9.14
N PHE A 32 -6.78 -24.13 -7.97
CA PHE A 32 -7.04 -25.56 -7.82
C PHE A 32 -8.54 -25.91 -7.82
N ILE A 33 -9.41 -24.90 -7.90
CA ILE A 33 -10.86 -25.08 -7.92
C ILE A 33 -11.34 -24.74 -9.32
N ASP A 34 -11.89 -25.72 -10.03
CA ASP A 34 -12.41 -25.49 -11.37
C ASP A 34 -13.82 -24.87 -11.36
N GLY A 35 -14.10 -24.09 -12.40
CA GLY A 35 -15.41 -23.49 -12.64
C GLY A 35 -15.62 -22.12 -11.99
N PHE A 36 -16.88 -21.71 -11.91
CA PHE A 36 -17.29 -20.36 -11.48
C PHE A 36 -16.83 -20.01 -10.06
N GLY A 37 -16.85 -20.98 -9.14
CA GLY A 37 -16.42 -20.79 -7.76
C GLY A 37 -14.92 -20.49 -7.65
N GLY A 38 -14.08 -21.16 -8.45
CA GLY A 38 -12.64 -20.88 -8.50
C GLY A 38 -12.35 -19.50 -9.06
N GLY A 39 -13.02 -19.12 -10.15
CA GLY A 39 -12.92 -17.77 -10.73
C GLY A 39 -13.33 -16.67 -9.75
N MET A 40 -14.42 -16.86 -8.99
CA MET A 40 -14.84 -15.92 -7.94
C MET A 40 -13.79 -15.80 -6.82
N LEU A 41 -13.22 -16.93 -6.38
CA LEU A 41 -12.20 -16.93 -5.33
C LEU A 41 -10.90 -16.24 -5.78
N GLN A 42 -10.50 -16.45 -7.03
CA GLN A 42 -9.38 -15.73 -7.64
C GLN A 42 -9.65 -14.23 -7.74
N GLY A 43 -10.85 -13.82 -8.17
CA GLY A 43 -11.26 -12.41 -8.24
C GLY A 43 -11.29 -11.73 -6.87
N ALA A 44 -11.80 -12.42 -5.85
CA ALA A 44 -11.74 -11.96 -4.47
C ALA A 44 -10.29 -11.81 -3.98
N GLY A 45 -9.46 -12.82 -4.25
CA GLY A 45 -8.03 -12.79 -3.92
C GLY A 45 -7.27 -11.65 -4.60
N LEU A 46 -7.54 -11.37 -5.88
CA LEU A 46 -7.01 -10.21 -6.60
C LEU A 46 -7.36 -8.92 -5.87
N THR A 47 -8.63 -8.75 -5.52
CA THR A 47 -9.16 -7.55 -4.88
C THR A 47 -8.48 -7.31 -3.54
N PHE A 48 -8.35 -8.34 -2.70
CA PHE A 48 -7.63 -8.24 -1.41
C PHE A 48 -6.16 -7.90 -1.59
N THR A 49 -5.50 -8.48 -2.61
CA THR A 49 -4.10 -8.18 -2.93
C THR A 49 -3.92 -6.72 -3.32
N VAL A 50 -4.78 -6.20 -4.21
CA VAL A 50 -4.74 -4.79 -4.64
C VAL A 50 -5.01 -3.85 -3.46
N ILE A 51 -6.02 -4.13 -2.63
CA ILE A 51 -6.31 -3.29 -1.45
C ILE A 51 -5.11 -3.30 -0.48
N GLY A 52 -4.49 -4.46 -0.27
CA GLY A 52 -3.29 -4.59 0.57
C GLY A 52 -2.12 -3.75 0.03
N VAL A 53 -1.82 -3.87 -1.26
CA VAL A 53 -0.72 -3.13 -1.93
C VAL A 53 -0.99 -1.62 -1.94
N VAL A 54 -2.21 -1.18 -2.28
CA VAL A 54 -2.60 0.24 -2.26
C VAL A 54 -2.50 0.80 -0.83
N SER A 55 -2.97 0.04 0.16
CA SER A 55 -2.85 0.40 1.57
C SER A 55 -1.41 0.55 2.03
N MET A 56 -0.51 -0.29 1.50
CA MET A 56 0.91 -0.29 1.82
C MET A 56 1.65 0.86 1.11
N THR A 57 1.37 1.09 -0.17
CA THR A 57 1.94 2.20 -0.95
C THR A 57 1.45 3.56 -0.47
N ALA A 58 0.17 3.71 -0.10
CA ALA A 58 -0.33 4.95 0.52
C ALA A 58 0.41 5.28 1.82
N ARG A 59 0.70 4.28 2.65
CA ARG A 59 1.48 4.43 3.88
C ARG A 59 2.96 4.69 3.62
N ALA A 60 3.55 4.07 2.60
CA ALA A 60 4.93 4.30 2.18
C ALA A 60 5.11 5.70 1.56
N GLY A 61 4.17 6.16 0.73
CA GLY A 61 4.13 7.49 0.16
C GLY A 61 3.92 8.58 1.21
N TRP A 62 3.09 8.31 2.22
CA TRP A 62 2.96 9.18 3.38
C TRP A 62 4.26 9.25 4.19
N LEU A 63 4.93 8.11 4.41
CA LEU A 63 6.26 8.04 5.01
C LEU A 63 7.31 8.87 4.26
N ARG A 64 7.28 8.83 2.93
CA ARG A 64 8.17 9.60 2.06
C ARG A 64 7.89 11.10 2.17
N ARG A 65 6.63 11.52 2.11
CA ARG A 65 6.22 12.92 2.34
C ARG A 65 6.54 13.42 3.75
N SER A 66 6.43 12.58 4.78
CA SER A 66 6.79 12.95 6.16
C SER A 66 8.30 12.97 6.40
N ALA A 67 9.09 12.22 5.61
CA ALA A 67 10.55 12.30 5.63
C ALA A 67 11.05 13.58 4.93
N ASP A 68 10.34 14.03 3.89
CA ASP A 68 10.64 15.27 3.17
C ASP A 68 10.03 16.53 3.85
N GLY A 69 9.05 16.36 4.75
CA GLY A 69 8.33 17.44 5.46
C GLY A 69 9.13 18.22 6.52
N GLY A 70 10.46 18.14 6.50
CA GLY A 70 11.37 18.99 7.29
C GLY A 70 12.23 19.94 6.43
N ARG A 71 12.10 19.90 5.11
CA ARG A 71 12.74 20.82 4.16
C ARG A 71 11.77 21.11 3.02
N ASP A 72 11.01 22.18 3.15
CA ASP A 72 10.95 23.25 2.13
C ASP A 72 9.74 24.15 2.32
N ASP A 73 9.94 25.15 3.19
CA ASP A 73 9.40 26.50 2.98
C ASP A 73 10.10 27.22 1.80
N ARG A 74 10.90 26.52 0.98
CA ARG A 74 11.59 27.08 -0.19
C ARG A 74 11.64 26.12 -1.38
N GLY A 75 10.62 26.16 -2.22
CA GLY A 75 10.87 26.17 -3.67
C GLY A 75 10.96 24.85 -4.43
N TRP A 76 9.92 24.01 -4.39
CA TRP A 76 9.88 22.79 -5.23
C TRP A 76 8.91 22.74 -6.40
N TRP A 77 8.25 23.83 -6.79
CA TRP A 77 7.40 23.82 -8.00
C TRP A 77 7.46 25.10 -8.83
N LEU A 78 8.65 25.64 -9.07
CA LEU A 78 8.86 26.57 -10.17
C LEU A 78 9.97 26.00 -11.07
N PRO A 79 9.63 25.48 -12.27
CA PRO A 79 10.62 25.29 -13.32
C PRO A 79 11.30 26.64 -13.54
N SER A 80 12.62 26.69 -13.31
CA SER A 80 13.44 27.86 -13.63
C SER A 80 13.21 28.19 -15.11
N ARG A 81 12.52 29.31 -15.38
CA ARG A 81 12.56 29.94 -16.68
C ARG A 81 14.00 30.41 -16.88
N ASP A 82 14.66 29.86 -17.89
CA ASP A 82 15.92 30.37 -18.40
C ASP A 82 15.70 31.79 -18.92
N ASP A 83 16.26 32.78 -18.23
CA ASP A 83 16.39 34.14 -18.73
C ASP A 83 17.70 34.23 -19.54
N ARG A 84 17.58 34.37 -20.86
CA ARG A 84 18.60 34.90 -21.76
C ARG A 84 17.99 36.02 -22.60
#